data_AF-A0A2D6L8V7-F1
#
_entry.id   AF-A0A2D6L8V7-F1
#
_cell.length_a   1.000
_cell.length_b   1.000
_cell.length_c   1.000
_cell.angle_alpha   90.00
_cell.angle_beta   90.00
_cell.angle_gamma   90.00
#
_symmetry.space_group_name_H-M   'P 1'
#
loop_
_entity.id
_entity.type
_entity.pdbx_description
1 polymer ?
#
loop_
_entity_poly.entity_id
_entity_poly.type
_entity_poly.pdbx_seq_one_letter_code
_entity_poly.pdbx_strand_id
1 'polypeptide(L)' 'MKESETVFRISVKEPAKRNLANKRIIELIAKYFKVSEGKVRIISGHHHPSKLLYIKMS' A
#
# COMPACT_ATOMS: atom_id res chain seq x y z
N MET A 1 3.71 2.82 10.35
CA MET A 1 3.01 2.64 11.65
C MET A 1 1.52 2.56 11.40
N LYS A 2 0.82 1.69 12.14
CA LYS A 2 -0.65 1.62 12.14
C LYS A 2 -1.16 2.78 13.01
N GLU A 3 -1.94 3.69 12.44
CA GLU A 3 -2.54 4.81 13.18
C GLU A 3 -3.96 4.47 13.64
N SER A 4 -4.68 3.66 12.89
CA SER A 4 -5.98 3.08 13.28
C SER A 4 -6.15 1.70 12.63
N GLU A 5 -7.32 1.06 12.78
CA GLU A 5 -7.58 -0.25 12.18
C GLU A 5 -7.32 -0.32 10.67
N THR A 6 -7.61 0.77 9.95
CA THR A 6 -7.51 0.85 8.48
C THR A 6 -6.54 1.92 8.00
N VAL A 7 -6.00 2.77 8.88
CA VAL A 7 -5.09 3.85 8.52
C VAL A 7 -3.65 3.47 8.88
N PHE A 8 -2.78 3.54 7.86
CA PHE A 8 -1.36 3.29 8.00
C PHE A 8 -0.55 4.47 7.48
N ARG A 9 0.36 4.98 8.30
CA ARG A 9 1.39 5.90 7.85
C ARG A 9 2.62 5.11 7.43
N ILE A 10 2.92 5.14 6.13
CA ILE A 10 4.00 4.34 5.52
C ILE A 10 4.97 5.31 4.85
N SER A 11 6.25 5.20 5.22
CA SER A 11 7.34 5.93 4.58
C SER A 11 8.26 4.91 3.92
N VAL A 12 8.41 5.02 2.61
CA VAL A 12 9.28 4.18 1.78
C VAL A 12 10.47 5.01 1.31
N LYS A 13 11.63 4.38 1.11
CA LYS A 13 12.84 5.07 0.63
C LYS A 13 12.82 5.23 -0.90
N GLU A 14 11.99 4.44 -1.56
CA GLU A 14 11.81 4.37 -2.99
C GLU A 14 11.11 5.63 -3.50
N PRO A 15 11.58 6.22 -4.62
CA PRO A 15 10.97 7.42 -5.15
C PRO A 15 9.55 7.14 -5.66
N ALA A 16 8.68 8.15 -5.62
CA ALA A 16 7.36 8.12 -6.25
C ALA A 16 7.40 8.10 -7.80
N LYS A 17 8.58 7.92 -8.40
CA LYS A 17 8.79 7.85 -9.85
C LYS A 17 8.63 6.41 -10.34
N ARG A 18 8.09 6.23 -11.54
CA ARG A 18 7.96 4.92 -12.23
C ARG A 18 7.24 3.84 -11.39
N ASN A 19 6.27 4.21 -10.55
CA ASN A 19 5.51 3.30 -9.67
C ASN A 19 6.35 2.53 -8.62
N LEU A 20 7.61 2.89 -8.37
CA LEU A 20 8.46 2.16 -7.41
C LEU A 20 7.92 2.22 -5.98
N ALA A 21 7.53 3.41 -5.51
CA ALA A 21 6.86 3.56 -4.23
C ALA A 21 5.53 2.77 -4.14
N ASN A 22 4.77 2.69 -5.25
CA ASN A 22 3.50 1.94 -5.28
C ASN A 22 3.74 0.45 -5.08
N LYS A 23 4.70 -0.11 -5.82
CA LYS A 23 5.08 -1.52 -5.70
C LYS A 23 5.55 -1.85 -4.28
N ARG A 24 6.41 -1.00 -3.71
CA ARG A 24 6.89 -1.20 -2.34
C ARG A 24 5.77 -1.20 -1.30
N ILE A 25 4.80 -0.29 -1.45
CA ILE A 25 3.64 -0.24 -0.55
C ILE A 25 2.82 -1.53 -0.66
N ILE A 26 2.58 -2.02 -1.88
CA ILE A 26 1.85 -3.29 -2.12
C ILE A 26 2.54 -4.46 -1.43
N GLU A 27 3.86 -4.60 -1.60
CA GLU A 27 4.67 -5.64 -0.95
C GLU A 27 4.55 -5.59 0.58
N LEU A 28 4.68 -4.39 1.17
CA LEU A 28 4.60 -4.20 2.62
C LEU A 28 3.22 -4.56 3.18
N ILE A 29 2.16 -4.15 2.49
CA ILE A 29 0.77 -4.43 2.89
C ILE A 29 0.47 -5.92 2.74
N ALA A 30 0.85 -6.54 1.62
CA ALA A 30 0.67 -7.96 1.39
C ALA A 30 1.33 -8.80 2.50
N LYS A 31 2.58 -8.45 2.86
CA LYS A 31 3.32 -9.11 3.96
C LYS A 31 2.64 -8.91 5.31
N TYR A 32 2.16 -7.70 5.62
CA TYR A 32 1.50 -7.40 6.90
C TYR A 32 0.22 -8.22 7.09
N PHE A 33 -0.61 -8.32 6.05
CA PHE A 33 -1.87 -9.09 6.07
C PHE A 33 -1.69 -10.58 5.71
N LYS A 34 -0.46 -11.02 5.44
CA LYS A 34 -0.11 -12.40 5.05
C LYS A 34 -0.90 -12.89 3.82
N VAL A 35 -1.07 -12.00 2.85
CA VAL A 35 -1.71 -12.30 1.55
C VAL A 35 -0.69 -12.19 0.41
N SER A 36 -1.00 -12.73 -0.76
CA SER A 36 -0.18 -12.52 -1.95
C SER A 36 -0.33 -11.08 -2.48
N GLU A 37 0.72 -10.55 -3.11
CA GLU A 37 0.71 -9.18 -3.67
C GLU A 37 -0.45 -8.94 -4.64
N GLY A 38 -0.83 -9.94 -5.44
CA GLY A 38 -1.96 -9.85 -6.37
C GLY A 38 -3.34 -9.65 -5.70
N LYS A 39 -3.44 -9.87 -4.38
CA LYS A 39 -4.65 -9.58 -3.59
C LYS A 39 -4.71 -8.13 -3.09
N VAL A 40 -3.67 -7.34 -3.30
CA VAL A 40 -3.58 -5.93 -2.86
C VAL A 40 -3.62 -5.01 -4.09
N ARG A 41 -4.54 -4.06 -4.10
CA ARG A 41 -4.72 -3.11 -5.21
C ARG A 41 -4.80 -1.68 -4.69
N ILE A 42 -4.10 -0.76 -5.35
CA ILE A 42 -4.28 0.68 -5.11
C ILE A 42 -5.51 1.13 -5.91
N ILE A 43 -6.50 1.70 -5.21
CA ILE A 43 -7.76 2.16 -5.79
C ILE A 43 -7.67 3.65 -6.17
N SER A 44 -7.00 4.47 -5.36
CA SER A 44 -6.81 5.90 -5.64
C SER A 44 -5.60 6.47 -4.88
N GLY A 45 -5.25 7.73 -5.17
CA GLY A 45 -4.12 8.43 -4.54
C GLY A 45 -3.01 8.87 -5.50
N HIS A 46 -3.32 9.04 -6.80
CA HIS A 46 -2.36 9.61 -7.77
C HIS A 46 -2.19 11.13 -7.58
N HIS A 47 -3.28 11.83 -7.22
CA HIS A 47 -3.30 13.28 -7.00
C HIS A 47 -3.18 13.70 -5.53
N HIS A 48 -3.15 12.73 -4.60
CA HIS A 48 -3.09 12.98 -3.16
C HIS A 48 -2.01 12.10 -2.51
N PRO A 49 -1.32 12.58 -1.46
CA PRO A 49 -0.30 11.80 -0.75
C PRO A 49 -0.88 10.57 -0.04
N SER A 50 -2.18 10.57 0.24
CA SER A 50 -2.96 9.46 0.79
C SER A 50 -3.39 8.50 -0.32
N LYS A 51 -3.06 7.21 -0.15
CA LYS A 51 -3.47 6.13 -1.05
C LYS A 51 -4.55 5.29 -0.41
N LEU A 52 -5.63 5.03 -1.15
CA LEU A 52 -6.64 4.06 -0.76
C LEU A 52 -6.29 2.71 -1.38
N LEU A 53 -6.25 1.67 -0.54
CA LEU A 53 -5.93 0.30 -0.97
C LEU A 53 -7.09 -0.65 -0.68
N TYR A 54 -7.31 -1.60 -1.58
CA TYR A 54 -8.21 -2.73 -1.40
C TYR A 54 -7.40 -4.00 -1.18
N ILE A 55 -7.83 -4.82 -0.23
CA ILE A 55 -7.17 -6.08 0.13
C ILE A 55 -8.21 -7.19 0.11
N LYS A 56 -8.00 -8.20 -0.73
CA LYS A 56 -8.83 -9.41 -0.69
C LYS A 56 -8.32 -10.33 0.43
N MET A 57 -9.11 -10.48 1.49
CA MET A 57 -8.87 -11.46 2.54
C MET A 57 -9.55 -12.77 2.14
N SER A 58 -8.75 -13.76 1.74
CA SER A 58 -9.23 -15.10 1.36
C SER A 58 -8.16 -16.13 1.59
#